data_AF-A0AB73GRJ7-F1
#
_entry.id   AF-A0AB73GRJ7-F1
#
_cell.length_a   1.000
_cell.length_b   1.000
_cell.length_c   1.000
_cell.angle_alpha   90.00
_cell.angle_beta   90.00
_cell.angle_gamma   90.00
#
_symmetry.space_group_name_H-M   'P 1'
#
loop_
_entity.id
_entity.type
_entity.pdbx_description
1 polymer ?
#
loop_
_entity_poly.entity_id
_entity_poly.type
_entity_poly.pdbx_seq_one_letter_code
_entity_poly.pdbx_strand_id
1 'polypeptide(L)'
;MRRSILSAAAALLLTACGGGNTESSVQAPGAEETAKTKALETGAAVMQDRPPIDAVNAYLDGFHFYNGQMKLQMEAHHYCSILNEDVIQCTIYDGNVKDAKLMGVEYI
;
A
#
# COMPACT_ATOMS: atom_id res chain seq x y z
N MET A 1 23.10 -32.62 -1.79
CA MET A 1 21.96 -32.45 -0.86
C MET A 1 22.12 -31.24 0.05
N ARG A 2 23.14 -31.17 0.95
CA ARG A 2 23.32 -30.02 1.87
C ARG A 2 23.45 -28.65 1.20
N ARG A 3 24.21 -28.55 0.10
CA ARG A 3 24.33 -27.32 -0.73
C ARG A 3 23.01 -26.94 -1.42
N SER A 4 22.27 -27.91 -1.94
CA SER A 4 20.97 -27.70 -2.58
C SER A 4 19.90 -27.19 -1.60
N ILE A 5 19.96 -27.64 -0.34
CA ILE A 5 19.06 -27.19 0.74
C ILE A 5 19.39 -25.74 1.14
N LEU A 6 20.67 -25.38 1.24
CA LEU A 6 21.11 -24.01 1.52
C LEU A 6 20.68 -23.03 0.43
N SER A 7 20.78 -23.42 -0.85
CA SER A 7 20.33 -22.60 -1.98
C SER A 7 18.81 -22.44 -2.03
N ALA A 8 18.04 -23.47 -1.68
CA ALA A 8 16.58 -23.40 -1.61
C ALA A 8 16.08 -22.49 -0.48
N ALA A 9 16.73 -22.55 0.70
CA ALA A 9 16.40 -21.69 1.83
C ALA A 9 16.65 -20.19 1.54
N ALA A 10 17.73 -19.87 0.81
CA ALA A 10 18.01 -18.50 0.39
C ALA A 10 16.96 -17.95 -0.59
N ALA A 11 16.43 -18.78 -1.49
CA ALA A 11 15.37 -18.38 -2.41
C ALA A 11 14.03 -18.11 -1.69
N LEU A 12 13.70 -18.90 -0.66
CA LEU A 12 12.50 -18.71 0.17
C LEU A 12 12.54 -17.42 1.01
N LEU A 13 13.73 -16.97 1.42
CA LEU A 13 13.89 -15.71 2.16
C LEU A 13 13.65 -14.48 1.27
N LEU A 14 13.91 -14.57 -0.03
CA LEU A 14 13.71 -13.45 -0.96
C LEU A 14 12.22 -13.18 -1.25
N THR A 15 11.34 -14.19 -1.13
CA THR A 15 9.89 -14.01 -1.34
C THR A 15 9.19 -13.33 -0.16
N ALA A 16 9.82 -13.27 1.01
CA ALA A 16 9.23 -12.63 2.19
C ALA A 16 9.22 -11.09 2.11
N CYS A 17 9.97 -10.50 1.18
CA CYS A 17 10.09 -9.04 1.01
C CYS A 17 9.20 -8.46 -0.10
N GLY A 18 8.30 -9.26 -0.70
CA GLY A 18 7.54 -8.86 -1.89
C GLY A 18 6.42 -7.83 -1.66
N GLY A 19 6.06 -7.54 -0.40
CA GLY A 19 4.89 -6.71 -0.06
C GLY A 19 3.56 -7.36 -0.48
N GLY A 20 2.45 -6.64 -0.31
CA GLY A 20 1.11 -7.07 -0.78
C GLY A 20 0.46 -8.19 0.04
N ASN A 21 0.75 -8.25 1.33
CA ASN A 21 0.34 -9.30 2.26
C ASN A 21 -0.26 -8.80 3.58
N THR A 22 -0.39 -7.48 3.76
CA THR A 22 -1.06 -6.85 4.90
C THR A 22 -2.44 -6.38 4.45
N GLU A 23 -3.47 -7.11 4.90
CA GLU A 23 -4.89 -6.82 4.63
C GLU A 23 -5.41 -5.68 5.51
N SER A 24 -6.43 -4.96 5.03
CA SER A 24 -7.11 -3.97 5.86
C SER A 24 -7.91 -4.65 6.98
N SER A 25 -7.80 -4.11 8.19
CA SER A 25 -8.65 -4.53 9.32
C SER A 25 -10.02 -3.85 9.33
N VAL A 26 -10.28 -2.96 8.35
CA VAL A 26 -11.46 -2.11 8.29
C VAL A 26 -12.36 -2.50 7.10
N GLN A 27 -13.59 -2.89 7.42
CA GLN A 27 -14.63 -3.06 6.42
C GLN A 27 -15.29 -1.71 6.12
N ALA A 28 -15.33 -1.32 4.85
CA ALA A 28 -16.05 -0.13 4.43
C ALA A 28 -17.58 -0.35 4.59
N PRO A 29 -18.33 0.63 5.11
CA PRO A 29 -19.78 0.52 5.19
C PRO A 29 -20.42 0.58 3.79
N GLY A 30 -21.56 -0.07 3.63
CA GLY A 30 -22.34 -0.05 2.39
C GLY A 30 -22.52 -1.44 1.76
N ALA A 31 -23.18 -1.47 0.61
CA ALA A 31 -23.31 -2.67 -0.22
C ALA A 31 -22.24 -2.67 -1.31
N GLU A 32 -21.99 -3.87 -1.86
CA GLU A 32 -21.12 -4.06 -3.02
C GLU A 32 -21.52 -3.20 -4.22
N GLU A 33 -20.53 -2.86 -5.04
CA GLU A 33 -20.74 -2.13 -6.28
C GLU A 33 -21.67 -2.86 -7.25
N THR A 34 -22.61 -2.10 -7.82
CA THR A 34 -23.47 -2.63 -8.89
C THR A 34 -22.68 -2.90 -10.17
N ALA A 35 -23.23 -3.75 -11.05
CA ALA A 35 -22.65 -4.00 -12.38
C ALA A 35 -22.46 -2.71 -13.21
N LYS A 36 -23.34 -1.71 -13.01
CA LYS A 36 -23.23 -0.41 -13.68
C LYS A 36 -21.98 0.35 -13.23
N THR A 37 -21.70 0.39 -11.93
CA THR A 37 -20.51 1.08 -11.38
C THR A 37 -19.24 0.46 -11.93
N LYS A 38 -19.13 -0.88 -11.88
CA LYS A 38 -17.96 -1.61 -12.39
C LYS A 38 -17.71 -1.37 -13.88
N ALA A 39 -18.78 -1.27 -14.68
CA ALA A 39 -18.67 -0.96 -16.10
C ALA A 39 -18.14 0.47 -16.35
N LEU A 40 -18.61 1.46 -15.56
CA LEU A 40 -18.12 2.84 -15.64
C LEU A 40 -16.65 2.95 -15.21
N GLU A 41 -16.25 2.26 -14.14
CA GLU A 41 -14.86 2.23 -13.68
C GLU A 41 -13.92 1.61 -14.71
N THR A 42 -14.36 0.54 -15.38
CA THR A 42 -13.60 -0.08 -16.47
C THR A 42 -13.38 0.92 -17.60
N GLY A 43 -14.42 1.66 -18.01
CA GLY A 43 -14.30 2.72 -19.01
C GLY A 43 -13.35 3.84 -18.56
N ALA A 44 -13.44 4.27 -17.31
CA ALA A 44 -12.55 5.27 -16.73
C ALA A 44 -11.09 4.80 -16.72
N ALA A 45 -10.82 3.54 -16.38
CA ALA A 45 -9.48 2.96 -16.39
C ALA A 45 -8.85 2.92 -17.80
N VAL A 46 -9.66 2.84 -18.86
CA VAL A 46 -9.19 2.87 -20.25
C VAL A 46 -8.98 4.30 -20.75
N MET A 47 -9.81 5.25 -20.31
CA MET A 47 -9.86 6.60 -20.88
C MET A 47 -9.08 7.65 -20.09
N GLN A 48 -8.83 7.45 -18.79
CA GLN A 48 -8.25 8.47 -17.92
C GLN A 48 -6.78 8.17 -17.63
N ASP A 49 -5.91 9.09 -18.01
CA ASP A 49 -4.53 9.13 -17.53
C ASP A 49 -4.49 9.52 -16.05
N ARG A 50 -3.56 8.94 -15.28
CA ARG A 50 -3.37 9.26 -13.85
C ARG A 50 -1.91 9.59 -13.52
N PRO A 51 -1.29 10.60 -14.16
CA PRO A 51 0.14 10.86 -14.00
C PRO A 51 0.62 11.00 -12.53
N PRO A 52 -0.13 11.62 -11.59
CA PRO A 52 0.31 11.68 -10.19
C PRO A 52 0.36 10.32 -9.49
N ILE A 53 -0.54 9.39 -9.85
CA ILE A 53 -0.54 8.03 -9.30
C ILE A 53 0.64 7.25 -9.89
N ASP A 54 0.92 7.45 -11.17
CA ASP A 54 2.05 6.81 -11.86
C ASP A 54 3.42 7.33 -11.36
N ALA A 55 3.45 8.52 -10.76
CA ALA A 55 4.66 9.11 -10.17
C ALA A 55 5.05 8.54 -8.80
N VAL A 56 4.15 7.77 -8.16
CA VAL A 56 4.44 7.06 -6.91
C VAL A 56 5.55 6.04 -7.16
N ASN A 57 6.71 6.26 -6.55
CA ASN A 57 7.93 5.54 -6.86
C ASN A 57 8.63 4.93 -5.64
N ALA A 58 8.11 5.17 -4.44
CA ALA A 58 8.63 4.62 -3.21
C ALA A 58 7.50 4.02 -2.36
N TYR A 59 7.80 2.89 -1.74
CA TYR A 59 6.97 2.25 -0.72
C TYR A 59 7.75 2.23 0.59
N LEU A 60 7.17 2.79 1.65
CA LEU A 60 7.76 2.79 2.99
C LEU A 60 6.75 2.19 3.97
N ASP A 61 7.26 1.42 4.91
CA ASP A 61 6.45 0.71 5.90
C ASP A 61 7.00 1.00 7.30
N GLY A 62 6.10 1.21 8.26
CA GLY A 62 6.48 1.59 9.60
C GLY A 62 5.32 1.57 10.58
N PHE A 63 5.63 1.77 11.86
CA PHE A 63 4.64 1.86 12.92
C PHE A 63 4.45 3.31 13.35
N HIS A 64 3.22 3.79 13.29
CA HIS A 64 2.84 5.14 13.71
C HIS A 64 2.07 5.05 15.04
N PHE A 65 2.13 6.11 15.84
CA PHE A 65 1.23 6.25 16.98
C PHE A 65 0.02 7.07 16.56
N TYR A 66 -1.15 6.71 17.08
CA TYR A 66 -2.31 7.59 16.96
C TYR A 66 -2.05 8.89 17.73
N ASN A 67 -2.34 10.03 17.11
CA ASN A 67 -2.18 11.33 17.74
C ASN A 67 -2.98 11.40 19.06
N GLY A 68 -2.29 11.72 20.16
CA GLY A 68 -2.86 11.75 21.50
C GLY A 68 -3.03 10.38 22.16
N GLN A 69 -2.69 9.28 21.49
CA GLN A 69 -2.86 7.91 21.97
C GLN A 69 -1.60 7.06 21.77
N MET A 70 -0.51 7.42 22.45
CA MET A 70 0.82 6.77 22.35
C MET A 70 0.86 5.26 22.66
N LYS A 71 -0.20 4.69 23.25
CA LYS A 71 -0.30 3.25 23.52
C LYS A 71 -0.85 2.46 22.32
N LEU A 72 -1.41 3.15 21.33
CA LEU A 72 -1.95 2.55 20.12
C LEU A 72 -0.96 2.75 18.98
N GLN A 73 -0.45 1.62 18.47
CA GLN A 73 0.41 1.57 17.30
C GLN A 73 -0.43 1.12 16.10
N MET A 74 -0.14 1.68 14.93
CA MET A 74 -0.71 1.30 13.65
C MET A 74 0.43 1.01 12.67
N GLU A 75 0.36 -0.11 11.97
CA GLU A 75 1.19 -0.34 10.78
C GLU A 75 0.70 0.61 9.69
N ALA A 76 1.61 1.37 9.09
CA ALA A 76 1.32 2.46 8.17
C ALA A 76 2.09 2.26 6.87
N HIS A 77 1.35 2.04 5.79
CA HIS A 77 1.89 1.73 4.48
C HIS A 77 1.89 2.99 3.62
N HIS A 78 3.07 3.54 3.35
CA HIS A 78 3.25 4.80 2.63
C HIS A 78 3.54 4.52 1.17
N TYR A 79 2.72 5.10 0.30
CA TYR A 79 2.91 5.12 -1.14
C TYR A 79 3.27 6.54 -1.53
N CYS A 80 4.53 6.75 -1.89
CA CYS A 80 5.14 8.07 -1.94
C CYS A 80 5.65 8.46 -3.31
N SER A 81 5.56 9.76 -3.60
CA SER A 81 6.36 10.45 -4.62
C SER A 81 7.42 11.28 -3.91
N ILE A 82 8.69 10.98 -4.19
CA ILE A 82 9.80 11.85 -3.79
C ILE A 82 9.77 13.08 -4.70
N LEU A 83 9.39 14.23 -4.16
CA LEU A 83 9.22 15.46 -4.95
C LEU A 83 10.56 16.14 -5.22
N ASN A 84 11.46 16.11 -4.23
CA ASN A 84 12.84 16.58 -4.30
C ASN A 84 13.63 16.01 -3.10
N GLU A 85 14.88 16.44 -2.90
CA GLU A 85 15.76 15.99 -1.82
C GLU A 85 15.23 16.27 -0.41
N ASP A 86 14.35 17.26 -0.27
CA ASP A 86 13.86 17.74 1.03
C ASP A 86 12.38 17.40 1.29
N VAL A 87 11.65 16.89 0.28
CA VAL A 87 10.21 16.69 0.40
C VAL A 87 9.77 15.37 -0.22
N ILE A 88 9.14 14.53 0.60
CA ILE A 88 8.45 13.32 0.19
C ILE A 88 6.96 13.49 0.44
N GLN A 89 6.13 13.26 -0.57
CA GLN A 89 4.67 13.29 -0.44
C GLN A 89 4.10 11.88 -0.50
N CYS A 90 3.34 11.48 0.52
CA CYS A 90 2.83 10.12 0.67
C CYS A 90 1.32 10.08 0.89
N THR A 91 0.66 9.12 0.26
CA THR A 91 -0.64 8.61 0.72
C THR A 91 -0.43 7.39 1.60
N ILE A 92 -1.09 7.35 2.76
CA ILE A 92 -0.90 6.32 3.77
C ILE A 92 -2.13 5.40 3.80
N TYR A 93 -1.89 4.09 3.80
CA TYR A 93 -2.92 3.06 3.86
C TYR A 93 -2.74 2.14 5.08
N ASP A 94 -3.84 1.50 5.49
CA ASP A 94 -3.89 0.55 6.62
C ASP A 94 -3.52 -0.90 6.24
N GLY A 95 -3.03 -1.08 5.02
CA GLY A 95 -2.56 -2.32 4.43
C GLY A 95 -1.80 -2.04 3.14
N ASN A 96 -1.24 -3.07 2.52
CA ASN A 96 -0.51 -2.96 1.25
C ASN A 96 -1.13 -3.79 0.11
N VAL A 97 -2.39 -4.20 0.29
CA VAL A 97 -3.24 -4.88 -0.70
C VAL A 97 -4.16 -3.89 -1.43
N LYS A 98 -4.81 -4.34 -2.52
CA LYS A 98 -5.63 -3.50 -3.40
C LYS A 98 -6.80 -2.81 -2.69
N ASP A 99 -7.40 -3.47 -1.71
CA ASP A 99 -8.58 -3.00 -0.99
C ASP A 99 -8.23 -2.33 0.35
N ALA A 100 -6.96 -2.01 0.59
CA ALA A 100 -6.53 -1.22 1.75
C ALA A 100 -7.22 0.16 1.78
N LYS A 101 -7.47 0.69 2.98
CA LYS A 101 -8.16 1.97 3.18
C LYS A 101 -7.18 3.10 3.44
N LEU A 102 -7.45 4.23 2.80
CA LEU A 102 -6.67 5.45 2.99
C LEU A 102 -6.82 5.94 4.44
N MET A 103 -5.69 6.10 5.12
CA MET A 103 -5.61 6.60 6.48
C MET A 103 -5.29 8.10 6.51
N GLY A 104 -4.51 8.58 5.54
CA GLY A 104 -4.08 9.97 5.51
C GLY A 104 -3.13 10.32 4.38
N VAL A 105 -2.61 11.54 4.47
CA VAL A 105 -1.57 12.10 3.60
C VAL A 105 -0.49 12.67 4.51
N GLU A 106 0.77 12.42 4.16
CA GLU A 106 1.94 12.91 4.89
C GLU A 106 2.92 13.58 3.95
N TYR A 107 3.56 14.63 4.46
CA TYR A 107 4.72 15.27 3.84
C TYR A 107 5.87 15.14 4.83
N ILE A 108 6.94 14.49 4.39
CA ILE A 108 8.18 14.30 5.15
C ILE A 108 9.23 15.26 4.59
#